data_AF-R0KNK2-F1
#
_entry.id   AF-R0KNK2-F1
#
_cell.length_a   1.000
_cell.length_b   1.000
_cell.length_c   1.000
_cell.angle_alpha   90.00
_cell.angle_beta   90.00
_cell.angle_gamma   90.00
#
_symmetry.space_group_name_H-M   'P 1'
#
loop_
_entity.id
_entity.type
_entity.pdbx_description
1 polymer ?
#
loop_
_entity_poly.entity_id
_entity_poly.type
_entity_poly.pdbx_seq_one_letter_code
_entity_poly.pdbx_strand_id
1 'polypeptide(L)'
;MATPPTYQSFGVGKTDDGVAIGNYAIFMDQSPTYDGKVGSIIYHHSNWDADWGPGRWVAGPSSQRNDDYTWVSVASSGALEPIAFSRAVFKLSTSLSIKDTASLNIKDDTELKGQATITLHYL
;
A
#
# COMPACT_ATOMS: atom_id res chain seq x y z
N MET A 1 -11.09 6.95 -16.91
CA MET A 1 -10.36 6.08 -15.96
C MET A 1 -11.31 5.77 -14.82
N ALA A 2 -11.45 4.51 -14.41
CA ALA A 2 -12.27 4.15 -13.26
C ALA A 2 -11.68 4.82 -12.00
N THR A 3 -12.54 5.37 -11.13
CA THR A 3 -12.11 5.88 -9.82
C THR A 3 -11.46 4.72 -9.07
N PRO A 4 -10.19 4.83 -8.65
CA PRO A 4 -9.57 3.80 -7.82
C PRO A 4 -10.43 3.58 -6.58
N PRO A 5 -10.62 2.33 -6.12
CA PRO A 5 -11.30 2.11 -4.86
C PRO A 5 -10.64 2.92 -3.75
N THR A 6 -11.46 3.53 -2.87
CA THR A 6 -11.00 4.45 -1.83
C THR A 6 -9.99 3.83 -0.87
N TYR A 7 -10.01 2.50 -0.74
CA TYR A 7 -9.11 1.76 0.13
C TYR A 7 -7.65 1.68 -0.35
N GLN A 8 -7.31 2.17 -1.55
CA GLN A 8 -5.93 2.27 -2.05
C GLN A 8 -5.41 3.72 -2.10
N SER A 9 -6.19 4.67 -1.58
CA SER A 9 -5.90 6.10 -1.65
C SER A 9 -5.69 6.68 -0.27
N PHE A 10 -4.61 7.42 -0.08
CA PHE A 10 -4.26 8.09 1.16
C PHE A 10 -4.35 9.60 0.93
N GLY A 11 -5.00 10.34 1.84
CA GLY A 11 -5.20 11.78 1.66
C GLY A 11 -3.89 12.58 1.74
N VAL A 12 -3.80 13.69 0.99
CA VAL A 12 -2.70 14.69 1.10
C VAL A 12 -3.16 16.02 1.71
N GLY A 13 -4.15 15.96 2.59
CA GLY A 13 -4.64 17.11 3.32
C GLY A 13 -5.81 17.81 2.63
N LYS A 14 -6.16 18.97 3.17
CA LYS A 14 -7.30 19.79 2.78
C LYS A 14 -6.85 21.24 2.66
N THR A 15 -7.53 22.03 1.84
CA THR A 15 -7.44 23.49 1.87
C THR A 15 -7.95 24.04 3.21
N ASP A 16 -7.72 25.32 3.48
CA ASP A 16 -8.25 25.99 4.68
C ASP A 16 -9.78 25.94 4.77
N ASP A 17 -10.45 25.97 3.61
CA ASP A 17 -11.90 25.80 3.48
C ASP A 17 -12.36 24.33 3.61
N GLY A 18 -11.44 23.41 3.94
CA GLY A 18 -11.73 22.00 4.20
C GLY A 18 -11.88 21.12 2.94
N VAL A 19 -11.52 21.62 1.76
CA VAL A 19 -11.62 20.86 0.50
C VAL A 19 -10.43 19.92 0.37
N ALA A 20 -10.69 18.61 0.20
CA ALA A 20 -9.61 17.64 -0.01
C ALA A 20 -8.78 17.98 -1.27
N ILE A 21 -7.47 18.18 -1.08
CA ILE A 21 -6.54 18.61 -2.13
C ILE A 21 -6.31 17.48 -3.14
N GLY A 22 -6.17 16.26 -2.65
CA GLY A 22 -5.84 15.11 -3.49
C GLY A 22 -5.59 13.87 -2.66
N ASN A 23 -5.04 12.85 -3.32
CA ASN A 23 -4.63 11.61 -2.68
C ASN A 23 -3.29 11.13 -3.25
N TYR A 24 -2.60 10.29 -2.50
CA TYR A 24 -1.50 9.48 -3.00
C TYR A 24 -1.82 7.99 -2.87
N ALA A 25 -1.19 7.16 -3.70
CA ALA A 25 -1.21 5.71 -3.58
C ALA A 25 0.20 5.19 -3.33
N ILE A 26 0.33 4.13 -2.54
CA ILE A 26 1.60 3.45 -2.27
C ILE A 26 1.63 2.16 -3.09
N PHE A 27 2.71 1.98 -3.85
CA PHE A 27 2.99 0.79 -4.64
C PHE A 27 4.21 0.07 -4.10
N MET A 28 4.31 -1.22 -4.41
CA MET A 28 5.43 -2.06 -4.00
C MET A 28 6.05 -2.74 -5.21
N ASP A 29 7.38 -2.71 -5.29
CA ASP A 29 8.15 -3.51 -6.25
C ASP A 29 7.84 -5.00 -6.01
N GLN A 30 7.57 -5.72 -7.10
CA GLN A 30 7.20 -7.13 -7.05
C GLN A 30 8.41 -8.06 -6.86
N SER A 31 9.63 -7.51 -6.84
CA SER A 31 10.89 -8.22 -6.59
C SER A 31 11.52 -7.81 -5.25
N PRO A 32 10.91 -8.19 -4.10
CA PRO A 32 11.51 -7.97 -2.80
C PRO A 32 12.83 -8.73 -2.69
N THR A 33 13.67 -8.33 -1.72
CA THR A 33 14.81 -9.16 -1.31
C THR A 33 14.65 -9.65 0.12
N TYR A 34 15.08 -10.87 0.38
CA TYR A 34 15.11 -11.48 1.71
C TYR A 34 16.45 -12.19 1.89
N ASP A 35 17.17 -11.91 2.99
CA ASP A 35 18.47 -12.52 3.31
C ASP A 35 19.46 -12.59 2.12
N GLY A 36 19.42 -11.57 1.25
CA GLY A 36 20.28 -11.45 0.05
C GLY A 36 19.77 -12.13 -1.22
N LYS A 37 18.59 -12.78 -1.19
CA LYS A 37 17.94 -13.44 -2.34
C LYS A 37 16.78 -12.60 -2.85
N VAL A 38 16.44 -12.75 -4.13
CA VAL A 38 15.23 -12.16 -4.73
C VAL A 38 14.05 -13.11 -4.49
N GLY A 39 12.93 -12.56 -4.04
CA GLY A 39 11.68 -13.29 -3.80
C GLY A 39 10.52 -12.76 -4.64
N SER A 40 9.31 -13.13 -4.23
CA SER A 40 8.05 -12.58 -4.75
C SER A 40 7.22 -12.01 -3.61
N ILE A 41 6.50 -10.93 -3.88
CA ILE A 41 5.49 -10.43 -2.94
C ILE A 41 4.32 -11.41 -2.92
N ILE A 42 3.85 -11.72 -1.73
CA ILE A 42 2.59 -12.44 -1.51
C ILE A 42 1.73 -11.64 -0.54
N TYR A 43 0.43 -11.84 -0.60
CA TYR A 43 -0.51 -11.23 0.33
C TYR A 43 -1.58 -12.17 0.82
N HIS A 44 -2.12 -11.78 1.97
CA HIS A 44 -3.23 -12.41 2.65
C HIS A 44 -4.23 -11.33 3.05
N HIS A 45 -5.53 -11.60 2.95
CA HIS A 45 -6.55 -10.73 3.53
C HIS A 45 -7.04 -11.29 4.86
N SER A 46 -7.22 -10.42 5.84
CA SER A 46 -7.53 -10.81 7.23
C SER A 46 -8.80 -11.66 7.41
N ASN A 47 -9.72 -11.67 6.46
CA ASN A 47 -10.93 -12.52 6.51
C ASN A 47 -10.79 -13.86 5.75
N TRP A 48 -9.71 -14.08 5.00
CA TRP A 48 -9.59 -15.26 4.14
C TRP A 48 -9.50 -16.57 4.90
N ASP A 49 -8.94 -16.56 6.11
CA ASP A 49 -8.91 -17.75 6.95
C ASP A 49 -10.34 -18.28 7.22
N ALA A 50 -11.31 -17.38 7.39
CA ALA A 50 -12.71 -17.74 7.60
C ALA A 50 -13.41 -18.19 6.31
N ASP A 51 -13.10 -17.55 5.18
CA ASP A 51 -13.80 -17.79 3.91
C ASP A 51 -13.22 -18.96 3.09
N TRP A 52 -11.91 -19.22 3.21
CA TRP A 52 -11.16 -20.11 2.32
C TRP A 52 -10.22 -21.08 3.05
N GLY A 53 -10.20 -21.04 4.38
CA GLY A 53 -9.31 -21.84 5.22
C GLY A 53 -8.00 -21.14 5.57
N PRO A 54 -7.34 -21.59 6.65
CA PRO A 54 -6.21 -20.89 7.24
C PRO A 54 -4.99 -20.85 6.32
N GLY A 55 -4.27 -19.74 6.35
CA GLY A 55 -2.95 -19.61 5.72
C GLY A 55 -2.99 -19.48 4.20
N ARG A 56 -4.12 -19.05 3.62
CA ARG A 56 -4.20 -18.79 2.19
C ARG A 56 -3.44 -17.52 1.82
N TRP A 57 -2.37 -17.67 1.05
CA TRP A 57 -1.63 -16.56 0.45
C TRP A 57 -1.74 -16.61 -1.07
N VAL A 58 -1.71 -15.45 -1.72
CA VAL A 58 -1.70 -15.35 -3.19
C VAL A 58 -0.64 -14.32 -3.63
N ALA A 59 -0.32 -14.28 -4.92
CA ALA A 59 0.65 -13.34 -5.45
C ALA A 59 0.24 -11.88 -5.16
N GLY A 60 1.20 -11.09 -4.66
CA GLY A 60 1.06 -9.73 -4.14
C GLY A 60 0.22 -8.77 -4.99
N PRO A 61 -0.53 -7.83 -4.39
CA PRO A 61 -1.07 -6.71 -5.15
C PRO A 61 0.07 -5.73 -5.44
N SER A 62 -0.08 -4.97 -6.52
CA SER A 62 0.88 -3.90 -6.85
C SER A 62 0.74 -2.67 -5.97
N SER A 63 -0.42 -2.46 -5.33
CA SER A 63 -0.73 -1.31 -4.47
C SER A 63 -1.17 -1.74 -3.06
N GLN A 64 -0.84 -0.90 -2.09
CA GLN A 64 -1.16 -1.11 -0.68
C GLN A 64 -2.54 -0.56 -0.34
N ARG A 65 -3.23 -1.23 0.58
CA ARG A 65 -4.49 -0.75 1.15
C ARG A 65 -4.26 0.11 2.39
N ASN A 66 -5.24 0.93 2.75
CA ASN A 66 -5.23 1.85 3.88
C ASN A 66 -6.19 1.46 5.03
N ASP A 67 -6.69 0.21 5.03
CA ASP A 67 -7.79 -0.24 5.87
C ASP A 67 -7.45 -1.50 6.71
N ASP A 68 -6.15 -1.76 6.91
CA ASP A 68 -5.61 -2.89 7.66
C ASP A 68 -6.07 -4.29 7.17
N TYR A 69 -6.67 -4.36 5.98
CA TYR A 69 -7.25 -5.57 5.44
C TYR A 69 -6.22 -6.50 4.79
N THR A 70 -5.12 -5.95 4.27
CA THR A 70 -4.09 -6.72 3.55
C THR A 70 -2.82 -6.86 4.36
N TRP A 71 -2.36 -8.10 4.52
CA TRP A 71 -1.04 -8.42 5.05
C TRP A 71 -0.13 -8.80 3.89
N VAL A 72 1.12 -8.35 3.94
CA VAL A 72 2.11 -8.59 2.89
C VAL A 72 3.31 -9.32 3.48
N SER A 73 3.81 -10.30 2.74
CA SER A 73 5.05 -10.99 3.08
C SER A 73 5.84 -11.32 1.80
N VAL A 74 6.97 -11.98 1.98
CA VAL A 74 7.82 -12.48 0.90
C VAL A 74 7.72 -14.00 0.83
N ALA A 75 7.75 -14.53 -0.39
CA ALA A 75 7.93 -15.94 -0.68
C ALA A 75 9.16 -16.17 -1.57
N SER A 76 9.58 -17.43 -1.67
CA SER A 76 10.48 -17.84 -2.76
C SER A 76 9.82 -17.58 -4.12
N SER A 77 10.62 -17.30 -5.15
CA SER A 77 10.10 -16.99 -6.49
C SER A 77 9.15 -18.08 -7.00
N GLY A 78 7.91 -17.69 -7.34
CA GLY A 78 6.86 -18.60 -7.82
C GLY A 78 6.15 -19.43 -6.74
N ALA A 79 6.53 -19.29 -5.47
CA ALA A 79 5.84 -19.89 -4.34
C ALA A 79 4.81 -18.91 -3.73
N LEU A 80 3.88 -19.45 -2.95
CA LEU A 80 2.88 -18.67 -2.22
C LEU A 80 3.04 -18.74 -0.70
N GLU A 81 3.92 -19.61 -0.20
CA GLU A 81 4.15 -19.75 1.24
C GLU A 81 5.07 -18.63 1.76
N PRO A 82 4.72 -17.92 2.84
CA PRO A 82 5.62 -16.99 3.51
C PRO A 82 6.88 -17.69 3.99
N ILE A 83 8.01 -17.01 3.85
CA ILE A 83 9.27 -17.51 4.36
C ILE A 83 9.71 -16.72 5.58
N ALA A 84 10.33 -17.41 6.53
CA ALA A 84 11.08 -16.74 7.59
C ALA A 84 12.31 -16.05 7.00
N PHE A 85 12.61 -14.84 7.48
CA PHE A 85 13.77 -14.07 7.07
C PHE A 85 14.33 -13.27 8.25
N SER A 86 15.64 -13.00 8.24
CA SER A 86 16.26 -12.07 9.21
C SER A 86 16.28 -10.63 8.70
N ARG A 87 16.34 -10.45 7.38
CA ARG A 87 16.26 -9.14 6.72
C ARG A 87 15.41 -9.25 5.46
N ALA A 88 14.40 -8.40 5.35
CA ALA A 88 13.65 -8.19 4.11
C ALA A 88 13.71 -6.72 3.67
N VAL A 89 13.72 -6.50 2.36
CA VAL A 89 13.64 -5.17 1.75
C VAL A 89 12.48 -5.16 0.77
N PHE A 90 11.48 -4.34 1.09
CA PHE A 90 10.33 -4.02 0.25
C PHE A 90 10.52 -2.60 -0.29
N LYS A 91 10.71 -2.46 -1.60
CA LYS A 91 10.83 -1.13 -2.21
C LYS A 91 9.45 -0.56 -2.43
N LEU A 92 9.20 0.61 -1.85
CA LEU A 92 7.95 1.34 -1.99
C LEU A 92 8.13 2.51 -2.96
N SER A 93 7.07 2.81 -3.71
CA SER A 93 6.96 4.04 -4.50
C SER A 93 5.60 4.67 -4.27
N THR A 94 5.50 5.97 -4.49
CA THR A 94 4.25 6.72 -4.31
C THR A 94 3.88 7.44 -5.58
N SER A 95 2.58 7.46 -5.90
CA SER A 95 2.03 8.32 -6.95
C SER A 95 1.05 9.30 -6.32
N LEU A 96 1.23 10.59 -6.61
CA LEU A 96 0.41 11.68 -6.08
C LEU A 96 -0.52 12.20 -7.19
N SER A 97 -1.80 12.36 -6.83
CA SER A 97 -2.79 13.03 -7.68
C SER A 97 -3.39 14.21 -6.91
N ILE A 98 -3.24 15.40 -7.48
CA ILE A 98 -3.81 16.65 -6.95
C ILE A 98 -5.00 17.02 -7.84
N LYS A 99 -6.11 17.45 -7.22
CA LYS A 99 -7.24 18.00 -7.97
C LYS A 99 -6.81 19.28 -8.70
N ASP A 100 -7.57 19.63 -9.73
CA ASP A 100 -7.37 20.88 -10.45
C ASP A 100 -7.30 22.08 -9.49
N THR A 101 -6.19 22.83 -9.54
CA THR A 101 -5.88 23.88 -8.58
C THR A 101 -6.84 25.06 -8.68
N ALA A 102 -7.44 25.29 -9.85
CA ALA A 102 -8.50 26.29 -9.99
C ALA A 102 -9.74 25.93 -9.16
N SER A 103 -10.10 24.64 -9.11
CA SER A 103 -11.21 24.14 -8.28
C SER A 103 -10.92 24.14 -6.77
N LEU A 104 -9.65 24.18 -6.39
CA LEU A 104 -9.21 24.20 -4.99
C LEU A 104 -9.12 25.63 -4.42
N ASN A 105 -9.22 26.67 -5.26
CA ASN A 105 -9.11 28.08 -4.84
C ASN A 105 -7.85 28.36 -4.00
N ILE A 106 -6.74 27.69 -4.32
CA ILE A 106 -5.46 27.89 -3.65
C ILE A 106 -4.86 29.22 -4.11
N LYS A 107 -4.72 30.18 -3.19
CA LYS A 107 -4.23 31.54 -3.47
C LYS A 107 -2.80 31.79 -3.00
N ASP A 108 -2.37 31.03 -1.99
CA ASP A 108 -1.04 31.08 -1.38
C ASP A 108 -0.46 29.67 -1.29
N ASP A 109 0.81 29.56 -0.90
CA ASP A 109 1.50 28.28 -0.71
C ASP A 109 0.69 27.38 0.23
N THR A 110 0.25 26.23 -0.29
CA THR A 110 -0.52 25.23 0.47
C THR A 110 0.32 23.99 0.68
N GLU A 111 0.52 23.63 1.95
CA GLU A 111 1.30 22.45 2.33
C GLU A 111 0.52 21.15 2.03
N LEU A 112 1.17 20.20 1.35
CA LEU A 112 0.62 18.86 1.13
C LEU A 112 0.95 17.96 2.32
N LYS A 113 -0.08 17.50 3.05
CA LYS A 113 0.08 16.69 4.27
C LYS A 113 -0.53 15.32 4.10
N GLY A 114 0.30 14.31 3.92
CA GLY A 114 -0.11 12.90 3.90
C GLY A 114 0.66 12.10 4.94
N GLN A 115 -0.03 11.15 5.58
CA GLN A 115 0.59 10.18 6.47
C GLN A 115 0.07 8.78 6.18
N ALA A 116 0.93 7.79 6.35
CA ALA A 116 0.58 6.37 6.37
C ALA A 116 1.40 5.69 7.45
N THR A 117 0.80 4.73 8.13
CA THR A 117 1.46 3.89 9.12
C THR A 117 1.64 2.51 8.52
N ILE A 118 2.85 1.95 8.64
CA ILE A 118 3.14 0.56 8.28
C ILE A 118 3.35 -0.21 9.58
N THR A 119 2.57 -1.26 9.78
CA THR A 119 2.67 -2.12 10.96
C THR A 119 3.41 -3.40 10.59
N LEU A 120 4.43 -3.75 11.37
CA LEU A 120 5.16 -5.01 11.23
C LEU A 120 4.68 -6.01 12.28
N HIS A 121 4.22 -7.17 11.83
CA HIS A 121 3.83 -8.29 12.68
C HIS A 121 4.93 -9.36 12.64
N TYR A 122 5.39 -9.77 13.82
CA TYR A 122 6.27 -10.93 13.98
C TYR A 122 5.41 -12.15 14.33
N LEU A 123 5.70 -13.29 13.71
CA LEU A 123 5.06 -14.58 13.97
C LEU A 123 6.00 -15.47 14.78
#